data_AF-A0A7R8A090-F1
#
_entry.id   AF-A0A7R8A090-F1
#
_cell.length_a   1.000
_cell.length_b   1.000
_cell.length_c   1.000
_cell.angle_alpha   90.00
_cell.angle_beta   90.00
_cell.angle_gamma   90.00
#
_symmetry.space_group_name_H-M   'P 1'
#
loop_
_entity.id
_entity.type
_entity.pdbx_description
1 polymer ?
#
loop_
_entity_poly.entity_id
_entity_poly.type
_entity_poly.pdbx_seq_one_letter_code
_entity_poly.pdbx_strand_id
1 'polypeptide(L)'
;MGIKGWHYRVLRSSNFKKMLALVPDGVITAVHEFIYYTETENDIELHFENGYQRKVDILVGADGNRSKVSQQAFGDPHLFHTGIRLWLAWCDYIPDIPPNYGVVSHDYQHQTSFFPMLHVGKSRFEWWVVEPSWEGKPVPEDPKAYLMEILEDWAQPMPRSLVATNFDRQIYCWEIYN
;
A
#
# COMPACT_ATOMS: atom_id res chain seq x y z
N MET A 1 20.79 16.96 14.68
CA MET A 1 20.64 15.56 15.12
C MET A 1 19.18 15.20 15.01
N GLY A 2 18.83 14.22 14.16
CA GLY A 2 17.44 13.84 13.88
C GLY A 2 16.75 13.16 15.06
N ILE A 3 15.41 13.07 14.99
CA ILE A 3 14.60 12.36 15.98
C ILE A 3 15.00 10.88 15.97
N LYS A 4 15.44 10.36 17.13
CA LYS A 4 15.86 8.96 17.28
C LYS A 4 14.70 8.04 16.91
N GLY A 5 14.82 7.33 15.78
CA GLY A 5 13.79 6.41 15.25
C GLY A 5 12.99 6.90 14.04
N TRP A 6 13.10 8.18 13.64
CA TRP A 6 12.40 8.72 12.45
C TRP A 6 13.00 8.28 11.11
N HIS A 7 14.13 7.58 11.13
CA HIS A 7 14.84 7.13 9.93
C HIS A 7 14.39 5.76 9.41
N TYR A 8 13.44 5.11 10.08
CA TYR A 8 13.02 3.76 9.73
C TYR A 8 11.57 3.73 9.29
N ARG A 9 11.35 3.19 8.11
CA ARG A 9 10.00 2.82 7.66
C ARG A 9 9.45 1.70 8.53
N VAL A 10 8.13 1.58 8.53
CA VAL A 10 7.37 0.58 9.26
C VAL A 10 6.32 0.00 8.33
N LEU A 11 6.11 -1.31 8.37
CA LEU A 11 5.05 -1.93 7.57
C LEU A 11 3.70 -1.35 7.97
N ARG A 12 2.87 -1.02 6.97
CA ARG A 12 1.49 -0.54 7.17
C ARG A 12 0.71 -1.47 8.09
N SER A 13 0.82 -2.79 7.91
CA SER A 13 0.19 -3.79 8.78
C SER A 13 0.61 -3.70 10.25
N SER A 14 1.89 -3.41 10.51
CA SER A 14 2.41 -3.22 11.87
C SER A 14 1.87 -1.94 12.49
N ASN A 15 1.72 -0.87 11.70
CA ASN A 15 1.08 0.37 12.15
C ASN A 15 -0.40 0.16 12.43
N PHE A 16 -1.15 -0.46 11.52
CA PHE A 16 -2.56 -0.77 11.74
C PHE A 16 -2.76 -1.63 12.98
N LYS A 17 -1.92 -2.65 13.21
CA LYS A 17 -1.98 -3.46 14.44
C LYS A 17 -1.83 -2.61 15.71
N LYS A 18 -0.89 -1.65 15.72
CA LYS A 18 -0.70 -0.74 16.85
C LYS A 18 -1.88 0.21 17.03
N MET A 19 -2.42 0.75 15.93
CA MET A 19 -3.59 1.62 15.96
C MET A 19 -4.82 0.87 16.47
N LEU A 20 -5.09 -0.33 15.96
CA LEU A 20 -6.21 -1.18 16.36
C LEU A 20 -6.14 -1.55 17.86
N ALA A 21 -4.94 -1.76 18.40
CA ALA A 21 -4.77 -2.01 19.84
C ALA A 21 -5.15 -0.81 20.74
N LEU A 22 -5.29 0.39 20.16
CA LEU A 22 -5.72 1.60 20.87
C LEU A 22 -7.21 1.91 20.64
N VAL A 23 -7.88 1.20 19.72
CA VAL A 23 -9.29 1.41 19.43
C VAL A 23 -10.12 0.68 20.49
N PRO A 24 -11.07 1.34 21.17
CA PRO A 24 -11.95 0.68 22.13
C PRO A 24 -12.78 -0.44 21.50
N ASP A 25 -13.11 -1.44 22.29
CA ASP A 25 -13.98 -2.54 21.86
C ASP A 25 -15.34 -2.01 21.38
N GLY A 26 -15.87 -2.64 20.33
CA GLY A 26 -17.17 -2.29 19.74
C GLY A 26 -17.17 -1.05 18.82
N VAL A 27 -16.05 -0.31 18.71
CA VAL A 27 -15.96 0.84 17.79
C VAL A 27 -15.88 0.39 16.33
N ILE A 28 -15.16 -0.70 16.04
CA ILE A 28 -15.03 -1.25 14.69
C ILE A 28 -15.91 -2.49 14.56
N THR A 29 -16.76 -2.50 13.54
CA THR A 29 -17.52 -3.68 13.12
C THR A 29 -17.09 -4.08 11.71
N ALA A 30 -16.43 -5.23 11.58
CA ALA A 30 -15.95 -5.74 10.30
C ALA A 30 -17.07 -6.43 9.50
N VAL A 31 -16.82 -6.76 8.22
CA VAL A 31 -17.77 -7.48 7.35
C VAL A 31 -19.06 -6.67 7.09
N HIS A 32 -18.90 -5.35 6.94
CA HIS A 32 -19.97 -4.40 6.64
C HIS A 32 -19.53 -3.56 5.44
N GLU A 33 -19.61 -4.16 4.25
CA GLU A 33 -19.34 -3.47 3.00
C GLU A 33 -20.49 -2.50 2.72
N PHE A 34 -20.17 -1.20 2.71
CA PHE A 34 -21.17 -0.14 2.45
C PHE A 34 -21.65 -0.23 0.99
N ILE A 35 -22.93 0.02 0.74
CA ILE A 35 -23.50 0.09 -0.62
C ILE A 35 -23.95 1.51 -0.94
N TYR A 36 -24.89 2.03 -0.15
CA TYR A 36 -25.47 3.36 -0.35
C TYR A 36 -26.05 3.88 0.97
N TYR A 37 -26.37 5.17 1.01
CA TYR A 37 -27.10 5.79 2.12
C TYR A 37 -28.40 6.43 1.62
N THR A 38 -29.36 6.66 2.51
CA THR A 38 -30.48 7.57 2.26
C THR A 38 -30.48 8.68 3.29
N GLU A 39 -30.76 9.90 2.86
CA GLU A 39 -30.86 11.07 3.75
C GLU A 39 -32.34 11.36 4.01
N THR A 40 -32.66 11.55 5.29
CA THR A 40 -33.95 12.09 5.73
C THR A 40 -33.75 13.48 6.33
N GLU A 41 -34.83 14.13 6.76
CA GLU A 41 -34.72 15.44 7.44
C GLU A 41 -33.91 15.39 8.75
N ASN A 42 -33.82 14.21 9.38
CA ASN A 42 -33.25 14.07 10.73
C ASN A 42 -32.07 13.10 10.81
N ASP A 43 -31.93 12.16 9.86
CA ASP A 43 -30.93 11.10 9.93
C ASP A 43 -30.43 10.66 8.55
N ILE A 44 -29.32 9.93 8.57
CA ILE A 44 -28.76 9.23 7.41
C ILE A 44 -28.88 7.73 7.69
N GLU A 45 -29.62 7.00 6.85
CA GLU A 45 -29.72 5.55 6.93
C GLU A 45 -28.71 4.89 5.99
N LEU A 46 -27.79 4.12 6.57
CA LEU A 46 -26.73 3.40 5.86
C LEU A 46 -27.19 2.00 5.50
N HIS A 47 -26.90 1.55 4.28
CA HIS A 47 -27.21 0.21 3.80
C HIS A 47 -25.92 -0.55 3.44
N PHE A 48 -25.81 -1.78 3.93
CA PHE A 48 -24.64 -2.64 3.75
C PHE A 48 -25.00 -3.92 2.99
N GLU A 49 -24.00 -4.55 2.36
CA GLU A 49 -24.16 -5.75 1.53
C GLU A 49 -24.72 -6.95 2.30
N ASN A 50 -24.42 -7.05 3.58
CA ASN A 50 -24.95 -8.09 4.46
C ASN A 50 -26.42 -7.84 4.87
N GLY A 51 -27.09 -6.82 4.33
CA GLY A 51 -28.46 -6.42 4.67
C GLY A 51 -28.59 -5.62 5.96
N TYR A 52 -27.49 -5.41 6.70
CA TYR A 52 -27.47 -4.56 7.88
C TYR A 52 -27.82 -3.11 7.51
N GLN A 53 -28.55 -2.44 8.40
CA GLN A 53 -28.93 -1.04 8.26
C GLN A 53 -28.63 -0.30 9.56
N ARG A 54 -28.23 0.96 9.43
CA ARG A 54 -27.92 1.80 10.58
C ARG A 54 -28.22 3.26 10.32
N LYS A 55 -28.95 3.89 11.25
CA LYS A 55 -29.17 5.33 11.27
C LYS A 55 -28.05 6.05 12.01
N VAL A 56 -27.58 7.16 11.46
CA VAL A 56 -26.54 8.03 12.03
C VAL A 56 -26.86 9.50 11.76
N ASP A 57 -26.33 10.40 12.60
CA ASP A 57 -26.47 11.84 12.39
C ASP A 57 -25.44 12.38 11.37
N ILE A 58 -24.25 11.75 11.31
CA ILE A 58 -23.15 12.14 10.43
C ILE A 58 -22.51 10.89 9.82
N LEU A 59 -22.28 10.93 8.51
CA LEU A 59 -21.52 9.94 7.76
C LEU A 59 -20.17 10.52 7.33
N VAL A 60 -19.07 9.81 7.63
CA VAL A 60 -17.72 10.16 7.16
C VAL A 60 -17.25 9.08 6.18
N GLY A 61 -17.05 9.45 4.91
CA GLY A 61 -16.49 8.57 3.88
C GLY A 61 -14.97 8.40 4.04
N ALA A 62 -14.56 7.33 4.71
CA ALA A 62 -13.15 6.92 4.86
C ALA A 62 -12.86 5.58 4.15
N ASP A 63 -13.59 5.30 3.07
CA ASP A 63 -13.68 4.05 2.33
C ASP A 63 -12.75 3.97 1.09
N GLY A 64 -11.72 4.84 1.04
CA GLY A 64 -10.63 4.77 0.08
C GLY A 64 -10.87 5.52 -1.23
N ASN A 65 -10.00 5.32 -2.23
CA ASN A 65 -10.04 6.05 -3.50
C ASN A 65 -11.26 5.69 -4.37
N ARG A 66 -11.80 4.48 -4.22
CA ARG A 66 -13.05 4.03 -4.86
C ARG A 66 -14.25 4.20 -3.91
N SER A 67 -14.28 5.30 -3.18
CA SER A 67 -15.29 5.59 -2.16
C SER A 67 -16.69 5.63 -2.76
N LYS A 68 -17.59 4.77 -2.25
CA LYS A 68 -19.02 4.78 -2.59
C LYS A 68 -19.73 5.95 -1.92
N VAL A 69 -19.27 6.36 -0.73
CA VAL A 69 -19.81 7.54 -0.05
C VAL A 69 -19.57 8.80 -0.87
N SER A 70 -18.31 9.03 -1.29
CA SER A 70 -17.94 10.16 -2.15
C SER A 70 -18.65 10.08 -3.49
N GLN A 71 -18.76 8.88 -4.07
CA GLN A 71 -19.44 8.70 -5.35
C GLN A 71 -20.92 9.10 -5.29
N GLN A 72 -21.61 8.72 -4.22
CA GLN A 72 -23.01 9.09 -4.04
C GLN A 72 -23.19 10.60 -3.78
N ALA A 73 -22.30 11.20 -2.99
CA ALA A 73 -22.37 12.62 -2.66
C ALA A 73 -21.99 13.55 -3.82
N PHE A 74 -20.99 13.17 -4.63
CA PHE A 74 -20.34 14.07 -5.59
C PHE A 74 -20.32 13.56 -7.04
N GLY A 75 -20.80 12.34 -7.29
CA GLY A 75 -20.76 11.71 -8.60
C GLY A 75 -19.49 10.89 -8.85
N ASP A 76 -19.29 10.45 -10.08
CA ASP A 76 -18.15 9.62 -10.47
C ASP A 76 -16.81 10.34 -10.18
N PRO A 77 -15.87 9.74 -9.41
CA PRO A 77 -14.56 10.33 -9.16
C PRO A 77 -13.68 10.45 -10.41
N HIS A 78 -14.08 9.84 -11.54
CA HIS A 78 -13.34 9.85 -12.80
C HIS A 78 -11.89 9.37 -12.62
N LEU A 79 -11.72 8.30 -11.84
CA LEU A 79 -10.42 7.68 -11.63
C LEU A 79 -9.84 7.21 -12.96
N PHE A 80 -8.57 7.51 -13.18
CA PHE A 80 -7.84 7.05 -14.34
C PHE A 80 -6.52 6.41 -13.93
N HIS A 81 -6.09 5.43 -14.73
CA HIS A 81 -4.80 4.79 -14.55
C HIS A 81 -3.69 5.80 -14.86
N THR A 82 -2.75 6.01 -13.93
CA THR A 82 -1.72 7.06 -14.04
C THR A 82 -0.54 6.70 -14.95
N GLY A 83 -0.60 5.52 -15.58
CA GLY A 83 0.39 5.07 -16.55
C GLY A 83 1.56 4.28 -15.93
N ILE A 84 1.47 3.92 -14.65
CA ILE A 84 2.53 3.23 -13.92
C ILE A 84 2.00 2.10 -13.04
N ARG A 85 2.86 1.10 -12.82
CA ARG A 85 2.71 0.02 -11.84
C ARG A 85 3.82 0.11 -10.81
N LEU A 86 3.49 -0.17 -9.56
CA LEU A 86 4.43 -0.25 -8.44
C LEU A 86 4.55 -1.69 -7.95
N TRP A 87 5.77 -2.20 -7.96
CA TRP A 87 6.19 -3.34 -7.16
C TRP A 87 6.75 -2.81 -5.85
N LEU A 88 6.10 -3.11 -4.73
CA LEU A 88 6.55 -2.73 -3.40
C LEU A 88 6.83 -4.00 -2.61
N ALA A 89 7.99 -4.07 -1.97
CA ALA A 89 8.36 -5.24 -1.19
C ALA A 89 9.21 -4.87 0.02
N TRP A 90 9.40 -5.86 0.88
CA TRP A 90 10.38 -5.79 1.94
C TRP A 90 11.18 -7.10 2.01
N CYS A 91 12.43 -6.99 2.46
CA CYS A 91 13.34 -8.12 2.49
C CYS A 91 14.10 -8.19 3.81
N ASP A 92 14.75 -9.34 4.02
CA ASP A 92 15.62 -9.55 5.17
C ASP A 92 16.87 -8.65 5.11
N TYR A 93 17.59 -8.59 6.23
CA TYR A 93 18.78 -7.75 6.33
C TYR A 93 19.84 -8.17 5.30
N ILE A 94 20.32 -7.18 4.55
CA ILE A 94 21.40 -7.33 3.58
C ILE A 94 22.70 -6.79 4.21
N PRO A 95 23.75 -7.61 4.36
CA PRO A 95 25.05 -7.16 4.88
C PRO A 95 25.66 -6.04 4.03
N ASP A 96 26.43 -5.18 4.68
CA ASP A 96 27.23 -4.10 4.08
C ASP A 96 26.42 -2.95 3.46
N ILE A 97 25.11 -2.92 3.70
CA ILE A 97 24.26 -1.77 3.35
C ILE A 97 24.16 -0.83 4.56
N PRO A 98 24.53 0.46 4.41
CA PRO A 98 24.51 1.39 5.54
C PRO A 98 23.09 1.56 6.11
N PRO A 99 22.93 1.54 7.46
CA PRO A 99 21.62 1.43 8.12
C PRO A 99 20.76 2.70 8.06
N ASN A 100 21.32 3.80 7.58
CA ASN A 100 20.69 5.12 7.50
C ASN A 100 20.79 5.71 6.09
N TYR A 101 20.87 4.84 5.09
CA TYR A 101 21.07 5.20 3.69
C TYR A 101 19.98 4.57 2.83
N GLY A 102 19.41 5.37 1.93
CA GLY A 102 18.52 4.92 0.88
C GLY A 102 18.88 5.64 -0.41
N VAL A 103 18.66 4.97 -1.54
CA VAL A 103 18.97 5.51 -2.87
C VAL A 103 17.71 5.47 -3.70
N VAL A 104 17.45 6.53 -4.45
CA VAL A 104 16.50 6.52 -5.55
C VAL A 104 17.32 6.50 -6.83
N SER A 105 17.08 5.52 -7.69
CA SER A 105 17.73 5.36 -8.98
C SER A 105 16.67 5.24 -10.06
N HIS A 106 16.99 5.66 -11.28
CA HIS A 106 16.08 5.53 -12.40
C HIS A 106 16.87 5.34 -13.71
N ASP A 107 16.24 4.64 -14.65
CA ASP A 107 16.60 4.68 -16.06
C ASP A 107 15.48 5.39 -16.85
N TYR A 108 15.33 5.11 -18.15
CA TYR A 108 14.28 5.72 -18.98
C TYR A 108 12.90 5.05 -18.86
N GLN A 109 12.79 3.87 -18.23
CA GLN A 109 11.56 3.10 -18.05
C GLN A 109 11.23 2.87 -16.58
N HIS A 110 12.22 2.65 -15.73
CA HIS A 110 12.07 2.17 -14.37
C HIS A 110 12.61 3.20 -13.39
N GLN A 111 11.94 3.28 -12.24
CA GLN A 111 12.47 3.93 -11.06
C GLN A 111 12.52 2.90 -9.93
N THR A 112 13.59 2.89 -9.15
CA THR A 112 13.71 1.97 -8.03
C THR A 112 14.31 2.66 -6.81
N SER A 113 14.03 2.10 -5.65
CA SER A 113 14.65 2.54 -4.41
C SER A 113 14.65 1.45 -3.37
N PHE A 114 15.50 1.63 -2.36
CA PHE A 114 15.44 0.90 -1.12
C PHE A 114 15.61 1.86 0.06
N PHE A 115 14.99 1.50 1.19
CA PHE A 115 15.08 2.23 2.45
C PHE A 115 15.21 1.26 3.64
N PRO A 116 16.07 1.57 4.62
CA PRO A 116 16.11 0.85 5.88
C PRO A 116 14.76 0.92 6.59
N MET A 117 14.35 -0.18 7.18
CA MET A 117 13.09 -0.29 7.92
C MET A 117 13.26 -1.14 9.16
N LEU A 118 12.35 -0.97 10.12
CA LEU A 118 12.24 -1.83 11.29
C LEU A 118 10.96 -2.64 11.21
N HIS A 119 11.10 -3.97 11.24
CA HIS A 119 9.97 -4.89 11.29
C HIS A 119 10.14 -5.85 12.46
N VAL A 120 9.20 -5.80 13.41
CA VAL A 120 9.21 -6.63 14.64
C VAL A 120 10.55 -6.58 15.38
N GLY A 121 11.12 -5.37 15.52
CA GLY A 121 12.40 -5.14 16.19
C GLY A 121 13.65 -5.58 15.41
N LYS A 122 13.49 -6.11 14.19
CA LYS A 122 14.60 -6.51 13.32
C LYS A 122 14.84 -5.47 12.22
N SER A 123 16.11 -5.20 11.94
CA SER A 123 16.53 -4.45 10.77
C SER A 123 16.18 -5.21 9.49
N ARG A 124 15.58 -4.49 8.55
CA ARG A 124 15.08 -4.97 7.26
C ARG A 124 15.22 -3.85 6.23
N PHE A 125 14.88 -4.13 4.98
CA PHE A 125 14.78 -3.11 3.95
C PHE A 125 13.41 -3.16 3.28
N GLU A 126 12.82 -1.99 3.02
CA GLU A 126 11.75 -1.83 2.04
C GLU A 126 12.40 -1.47 0.72
N TRP A 127 11.92 -2.03 -0.39
CA TRP A 127 12.35 -1.65 -1.71
C TRP A 127 11.16 -1.60 -2.66
N TRP A 128 11.30 -0.85 -3.74
CA TRP A 128 10.26 -0.76 -4.75
C TRP A 128 10.82 -0.57 -6.15
N VAL A 129 10.04 -0.98 -7.14
CA VAL A 129 10.26 -0.73 -8.57
C VAL A 129 8.97 -0.14 -9.14
N VAL A 130 9.08 1.02 -9.76
CA VAL A 130 8.02 1.62 -10.58
C VAL A 130 8.36 1.37 -12.02
N GLU A 131 7.37 0.94 -12.79
CA GLU A 131 7.50 0.68 -14.23
C GLU A 131 6.31 1.26 -15.01
N PRO A 132 6.41 1.43 -16.34
CA PRO A 132 5.30 1.89 -17.15
C PRO A 132 4.22 0.81 -17.23
N SER A 133 2.95 1.19 -17.09
CA SER A 133 1.81 0.26 -17.11
C SER A 133 0.55 0.93 -17.67
N TRP A 134 -0.48 0.15 -17.96
CA TRP A 134 -1.78 0.62 -18.43
C TRP A 134 -2.88 -0.37 -18.07
N GLU A 135 -4.12 0.09 -18.18
CA GLU A 135 -5.28 -0.73 -17.88
C GLU A 135 -5.33 -1.98 -18.77
N GLY A 136 -5.40 -3.16 -18.14
CA GLY A 136 -5.36 -4.44 -18.84
C GLY A 136 -3.96 -4.93 -19.23
N LYS A 137 -2.88 -4.21 -18.90
CA LYS A 137 -1.51 -4.73 -19.08
C LYS A 137 -1.35 -6.00 -18.23
N PRO A 138 -0.94 -7.14 -18.82
CA PRO A 138 -0.73 -8.37 -18.05
C PRO A 138 0.27 -8.17 -16.89
N VAL A 139 -0.02 -8.83 -15.77
CA VAL A 139 0.92 -8.96 -14.66
C VAL A 139 1.76 -10.21 -14.91
N PRO A 140 3.10 -10.15 -14.82
CA PRO A 140 3.96 -11.33 -14.96
C PRO A 140 3.56 -12.45 -13.99
N GLU A 141 3.50 -13.69 -14.49
CA GLU A 141 3.18 -14.87 -13.67
C GLU A 141 4.28 -15.19 -12.65
N ASP A 142 5.54 -14.90 -13.00
CA ASP A 142 6.69 -14.98 -12.10
C ASP A 142 7.29 -13.58 -11.88
N PRO A 143 6.80 -12.84 -10.87
CA PRO A 143 7.34 -11.53 -10.50
C PRO A 143 8.84 -11.55 -10.17
N LYS A 144 9.36 -12.67 -9.64
CA LYS A 144 10.76 -12.75 -9.24
C LYS A 144 11.66 -12.79 -10.45
N ALA A 145 11.38 -13.70 -11.39
CA ALA A 145 12.14 -13.80 -12.64
C ALA A 145 12.07 -12.48 -13.42
N TYR A 146 10.87 -11.89 -13.52
CA TYR A 146 10.65 -10.61 -14.19
C TYR A 146 11.49 -9.47 -13.59
N LEU A 147 11.43 -9.28 -12.27
CA LEU A 147 12.18 -8.20 -11.61
C LEU A 147 13.68 -8.46 -11.58
N MET A 148 14.12 -9.72 -11.58
CA MET A 148 15.54 -10.06 -11.69
C MET A 148 16.11 -9.62 -13.04
N GLU A 149 15.38 -9.81 -14.14
CA GLU A 149 15.80 -9.34 -15.46
C GLU A 149 15.91 -7.80 -15.50
N ILE A 150 14.95 -7.10 -14.90
CA ILE A 150 14.98 -5.63 -14.82
C ILE A 150 16.16 -5.13 -14.01
N LEU A 151 16.44 -5.77 -12.87
CA LEU A 151 17.38 -5.25 -11.87
C LEU A 151 18.80 -5.84 -11.95
N GLU A 152 19.10 -6.75 -12.88
CA GLU A 152 20.37 -7.49 -12.94
C GLU A 152 21.61 -6.58 -12.87
N ASP A 153 21.65 -5.55 -13.72
CA ASP A 153 22.76 -4.62 -13.84
C ASP A 153 22.61 -3.36 -12.95
N TRP A 154 21.59 -3.31 -12.10
CA TRP A 154 21.39 -2.16 -11.22
C TRP A 154 22.38 -2.15 -10.07
N ALA A 155 22.69 -0.95 -9.60
CA ALA A 155 23.57 -0.75 -8.46
C ALA A 155 23.05 -1.50 -7.21
N GLN A 156 24.00 -1.99 -6.41
CA GLN A 156 23.69 -2.63 -5.14
C GLN A 156 22.94 -1.66 -4.21
N PRO A 157 21.97 -2.15 -3.40
CA PRO A 157 21.62 -3.55 -3.16
C PRO A 157 20.52 -4.11 -4.06
N MET A 158 20.10 -3.45 -5.14
CA MET A 158 18.86 -3.82 -5.84
C MET A 158 18.76 -5.30 -6.25
N PRO A 159 19.77 -5.91 -6.91
CA PRO A 159 19.73 -7.36 -7.18
C PRO A 159 19.66 -8.22 -5.91
N ARG A 160 20.43 -7.85 -4.87
CA ARG A 160 20.47 -8.59 -3.59
C ARG A 160 19.15 -8.50 -2.83
N SER A 161 18.42 -7.39 -2.98
CA SER A 161 17.10 -7.21 -2.38
C SER A 161 16.12 -8.26 -2.88
N LEU A 162 16.14 -8.60 -4.18
CA LEU A 162 15.30 -9.66 -4.74
C LEU A 162 15.67 -11.03 -4.14
N VAL A 163 16.97 -11.34 -4.03
CA VAL A 163 17.42 -12.61 -3.43
C VAL A 163 16.99 -12.73 -1.96
N ALA A 164 17.02 -11.63 -1.21
CA ALA A 164 16.62 -11.58 0.20
C ALA A 164 15.10 -11.48 0.43
N THR A 165 14.29 -11.43 -0.64
CA THR A 165 12.83 -11.29 -0.56
C THR A 165 12.14 -12.65 -0.67
N ASN A 166 11.19 -12.91 0.22
CA ASN A 166 10.22 -13.99 0.06
C ASN A 166 9.03 -13.49 -0.79
N PHE A 167 9.03 -13.84 -2.07
CA PHE A 167 8.04 -13.41 -3.04
C PHE A 167 6.62 -13.99 -2.80
N ASP A 168 6.47 -15.03 -2.00
CA ASP A 168 5.13 -15.56 -1.67
C ASP A 168 4.39 -14.67 -0.67
N ARG A 169 5.09 -13.80 0.06
CA ARG A 169 4.53 -13.10 1.23
C ARG A 169 4.93 -11.64 1.38
N GLN A 170 5.96 -11.18 0.67
CA GLN A 170 6.61 -9.90 0.96
C GLN A 170 6.66 -8.94 -0.22
N ILE A 171 5.95 -9.24 -1.31
CA ILE A 171 5.81 -8.38 -2.48
C ILE A 171 4.35 -8.04 -2.74
N TYR A 172 4.13 -6.84 -3.22
CA TYR A 172 2.84 -6.29 -3.62
C TYR A 172 3.00 -5.67 -5.00
N CYS A 173 2.00 -5.86 -5.86
CA CYS A 173 1.91 -5.24 -7.18
C CYS A 173 0.66 -4.37 -7.22
N TRP A 174 0.83 -3.06 -7.45
CA TRP A 174 -0.26 -2.11 -7.51
C TRP A 174 -0.24 -1.34 -8.83
N GLU A 175 -1.36 -1.36 -9.54
CA GLU A 175 -1.66 -0.36 -10.56
C GLU A 175 -2.04 0.95 -9.87
N ILE A 176 -1.49 2.06 -10.35
CA ILE A 176 -1.64 3.36 -9.68
C ILE A 176 -2.73 4.16 -10.37
N TYR A 177 -3.74 4.53 -9.61
CA TYR A 177 -4.82 5.44 -10.00
C TYR A 177 -4.67 6.76 -9.21
N ASN A 178 -5.26 7.84 -9.72
CA ASN A 178 -5.32 9.13 -9.01
C ASN A 178 -6.26 9.11 -7.80
#